data_AF-A0A1F4D8V1-F1
#
_entry.id   AF-A0A1F4D8V1-F1
#
_cell.length_a   1.000
_cell.length_b   1.000
_cell.length_c   1.000
_cell.angle_alpha   90.00
_cell.angle_beta   90.00
_cell.angle_gamma   90.00
#
_symmetry.space_group_name_H-M   'P 1'
#
loop_
_entity.id
_entity.type
_entity.pdbx_description
1 polymer ?
#
loop_
_entity_poly.entity_id
_entity_poly.type
_entity_poly.pdbx_seq_one_letter_code
_entity_poly.pdbx_strand_id
1 'polypeptide(L)'
;MALFKVNTGVREQEVCNLKWDWEVEIPELDTTVFVIPAIFSEDGLSGVKNREDRLVVLNAVARSVVDARRGKHPDYVFTYRRKKLDSMNNTAWQNARKKAAGKYKERFGKDAP
;
A
#
# COMPACT_ATOMS: atom_id res chain seq x y z
N MET A 1 -1.48 2.27 -5.19
CA MET A 1 -0.72 2.64 -3.98
C MET A 1 -1.45 3.68 -3.14
N ALA A 2 -1.65 4.93 -3.61
CA ALA A 2 -2.32 5.98 -2.81
C ALA A 2 -3.70 5.56 -2.27
N LEU A 3 -4.58 5.08 -3.16
CA LEU A 3 -5.92 4.60 -2.79
C LEU A 3 -5.86 3.48 -1.74
N PHE A 4 -5.00 2.48 -1.93
CA PHE A 4 -4.81 1.41 -0.96
C PHE A 4 -4.43 1.98 0.41
N LYS A 5 -3.38 2.82 0.50
CA LYS A 5 -2.90 3.36 1.78
C LYS A 5 -3.96 4.16 2.53
N VAL A 6 -4.74 4.99 1.83
CA VAL A 6 -5.82 5.78 2.46
C VAL A 6 -6.95 4.88 2.97
N ASN A 7 -7.23 3.77 2.29
CA ASN A 7 -8.32 2.85 2.66
C ASN A 7 -7.93 1.81 3.72
N THR A 8 -6.63 1.59 3.97
CA THR A 8 -6.16 0.58 4.93
C THR A 8 -5.38 1.15 6.12
N GLY A 9 -4.97 2.42 6.07
CA GLY A 9 -4.26 3.08 7.16
C GLY A 9 -2.87 2.52 7.47
N VAL A 10 -2.30 1.71 6.57
CA VAL A 10 -0.99 1.08 6.74
C VAL A 10 0.15 2.09 6.66
N ARG A 11 1.27 1.77 7.32
CA ARG A 11 2.48 2.61 7.26
C ARG A 11 3.17 2.45 5.90
N GLU A 12 4.05 3.39 5.59
CA GLU A 12 4.81 3.36 4.33
C GLU A 12 5.57 2.05 4.12
N GLN A 13 6.32 1.60 5.12
CA GLN A 13 7.11 0.37 5.01
C GLN A 13 6.25 -0.88 4.82
N GLU A 14 5.07 -0.90 5.43
CA GLU A 14 4.09 -1.98 5.24
C GLU A 14 3.56 -2.01 3.80
N VAL A 15 3.38 -0.86 3.14
CA VAL A 15 3.03 -0.79 1.70
C VAL A 15 4.20 -1.21 0.81
N CYS A 16 5.40 -0.69 1.09
CA CYS A 16 6.60 -0.92 0.28
C CYS A 16 7.03 -2.39 0.28
N ASN A 17 6.79 -3.11 1.38
CA ASN A 17 7.19 -4.51 1.55
C ASN A 17 6.00 -5.48 1.46
N LEU A 18 4.79 -5.04 1.14
CA LEU A 18 3.60 -5.90 1.11
C LEU A 18 3.81 -7.07 0.13
N LYS A 19 3.77 -8.31 0.65
CA LYS A 19 3.94 -9.54 -0.13
C LYS A 19 2.61 -10.26 -0.37
N TRP A 20 2.54 -11.00 -1.47
CA TRP A 20 1.41 -11.87 -1.78
C TRP A 20 1.26 -13.03 -0.80
N ASP A 21 2.39 -13.56 -0.30
CA ASP A 21 2.43 -14.65 0.69
C ASP A 21 1.84 -14.24 2.06
N TRP A 22 1.55 -12.95 2.26
CA TRP A 22 0.89 -12.46 3.47
C TRP A 22 -0.63 -12.32 3.30
N GLU A 23 -1.15 -12.60 2.11
CA GLU A 23 -2.58 -12.58 1.87
C GLU A 23 -3.23 -13.87 2.31
N VAL A 24 -4.31 -13.74 3.06
CA VAL A 24 -5.11 -14.86 3.56
C VAL A 24 -6.52 -14.71 3.04
N GLU A 25 -7.02 -15.74 2.36
CA GLU A 25 -8.42 -15.83 1.98
C GLU A 25 -9.29 -16.16 3.19
N ILE A 26 -10.44 -15.49 3.28
CA ILE A 26 -11.47 -15.72 4.29
C ILE A 26 -12.75 -16.08 3.53
N PRO A 27 -12.92 -17.37 3.15
CA PRO A 27 -14.03 -17.81 2.30
C PRO A 27 -15.41 -17.47 2.87
N GLU A 28 -15.56 -17.52 4.20
CA GLU A 28 -16.82 -17.25 4.90
C GLU A 28 -17.31 -15.81 4.73
N LEU A 29 -16.40 -14.89 4.38
CA LEU A 29 -16.70 -13.47 4.15
C LEU A 29 -16.54 -13.07 2.68
N ASP A 30 -16.31 -14.03 1.78
CA ASP A 30 -15.96 -13.79 0.37
C ASP A 30 -14.87 -12.71 0.23
N THR A 31 -13.91 -12.70 1.16
CA THR A 31 -12.89 -11.65 1.23
C THR A 31 -11.48 -12.16 1.47
N THR A 32 -10.51 -11.25 1.39
CA THR A 32 -9.11 -11.50 1.68
C THR A 32 -8.59 -10.41 2.60
N VAL A 33 -7.65 -10.78 3.46
CA VAL A 33 -6.95 -9.90 4.38
C VAL A 33 -5.45 -10.05 4.19
N PHE A 34 -4.67 -9.05 4.60
CA PHE A 34 -3.23 -9.25 4.77
C PHE A 34 -2.88 -9.40 6.25
N VAL A 35 -2.04 -10.37 6.58
CA VAL A 35 -1.42 -10.52 7.89
C VAL A 35 0.05 -10.14 7.75
N ILE A 36 0.37 -8.88 8.04
CA ILE A 36 1.73 -8.36 7.89
C ILE A 36 2.54 -8.77 9.12
N PRO A 37 3.65 -9.51 8.98
CA PRO A 37 4.44 -9.97 10.12
C PRO A 37 5.01 -8.82 10.95
N ALA A 38 5.14 -9.02 12.26
CA ALA A 38 5.78 -8.12 13.20
C ALA A 38 7.20 -7.70 12.75
N ILE A 39 7.92 -8.63 12.13
CA ILE A 39 9.27 -8.45 11.59
C ILE A 39 9.24 -8.96 10.14
N PHE A 40 9.51 -8.07 9.19
CA PHE A 40 9.48 -8.42 7.76
C PHE A 40 10.69 -7.94 6.98
N SER A 41 11.60 -7.17 7.61
CA SER A 41 12.86 -6.84 6.98
C SER A 41 13.79 -8.05 6.91
N GLU A 42 14.59 -8.11 5.86
CA GLU A 42 15.52 -9.21 5.60
C GLU A 42 16.62 -9.32 6.67
N ASP A 43 16.96 -8.21 7.33
CA ASP A 43 17.91 -8.18 8.45
C ASP A 43 17.31 -8.65 9.79
N GLY A 44 15.99 -8.91 9.84
CA GLY A 44 15.29 -9.32 11.07
C GLY A 44 15.18 -8.25 12.15
N LEU A 45 15.57 -7.00 11.87
CA LEU A 45 15.64 -5.93 12.86
C LEU A 45 14.46 -4.95 12.81
N SER A 46 13.68 -4.96 11.73
CA SER A 46 12.61 -3.99 11.50
C SER A 46 11.32 -4.62 10.93
N GLY A 47 10.20 -3.95 11.20
CA GLY A 47 8.88 -4.43 10.80
C GLY A 47 7.80 -3.51 11.34
N VAL A 48 6.71 -4.09 11.86
CA VAL A 48 5.61 -3.32 12.44
C VAL A 48 6.08 -2.63 13.72
N LYS A 49 5.71 -1.35 13.90
CA LYS A 49 6.21 -0.47 14.97
C LYS A 49 6.09 -1.05 16.39
N ASN A 50 5.07 -1.88 16.65
CA ASN A 50 4.82 -2.47 17.96
C ASN A 50 5.31 -3.93 18.08
N ARG A 51 5.99 -4.47 17.05
CA ARG A 51 6.41 -5.87 16.96
C ARG A 51 5.25 -6.87 17.14
N GLU A 52 4.07 -6.47 16.71
CA GLU A 52 2.89 -7.32 16.60
C GLU A 52 2.52 -7.46 15.14
N ASP A 53 1.99 -8.62 14.77
CA ASP A 53 1.45 -8.83 13.44
C ASP A 53 0.28 -7.85 13.21
N ARG A 54 0.22 -7.32 11.99
CA ARG A 54 -0.80 -6.34 11.63
C ARG A 54 -1.80 -6.97 10.66
N LEU A 55 -3.04 -7.10 11.13
CA LEU A 55 -4.18 -7.42 10.27
C LEU A 55 -4.57 -6.20 9.44
N VAL A 56 -4.70 -6.39 8.13
CA VAL A 56 -5.17 -5.38 7.18
C VAL A 56 -6.40 -5.91 6.46
N VAL A 57 -7.55 -5.34 6.81
CA VAL A 57 -8.83 -5.64 6.16
C VAL A 57 -8.95 -4.84 4.87
N LEU A 58 -9.38 -5.51 3.80
CA LEU A 58 -9.57 -4.88 2.49
C LEU A 58 -11.03 -4.48 2.31
N ASN A 59 -11.30 -3.18 2.29
CA ASN A 59 -12.56 -2.69 1.75
C ASN A 59 -12.59 -2.83 0.21
N ALA A 60 -13.76 -2.60 -0.41
CA ALA A 60 -13.92 -2.77 -1.86
C ALA A 60 -12.90 -1.98 -2.70
N VAL A 61 -12.53 -0.77 -2.27
CA VAL A 61 -11.54 0.05 -2.97
C VAL A 61 -10.14 -0.54 -2.81
N ALA A 62 -9.73 -0.91 -1.60
CA ALA A 62 -8.44 -1.52 -1.34
C ALA A 62 -8.28 -2.85 -2.10
N ARG A 63 -9.31 -3.70 -2.06
CA ARG A 63 -9.40 -4.94 -2.82
C ARG A 63 -9.22 -4.72 -4.32
N SER A 64 -9.98 -3.79 -4.92
CA SER A 64 -9.84 -3.49 -6.35
C SER A 64 -8.42 -3.05 -6.75
N VAL A 65 -7.72 -2.34 -5.85
CA VAL A 65 -6.32 -1.93 -6.08
C VAL A 65 -5.40 -3.14 -6.06
N VAL A 66 -5.58 -4.06 -5.11
CA VAL A 66 -4.80 -5.30 -4.96
C VAL A 66 -5.02 -6.20 -6.18
N ASP A 67 -6.27 -6.40 -6.60
CA ASP A 67 -6.60 -7.21 -7.78
C ASP A 67 -5.97 -6.65 -9.05
N ALA A 68 -5.99 -5.32 -9.22
CA ALA A 68 -5.33 -4.66 -10.33
C ALA A 68 -3.78 -4.75 -10.29
N ARG A 69 -3.18 -5.32 -9.24
CA ARG A 69 -1.74 -5.60 -9.14
C ARG A 69 -1.38 -7.05 -9.43
N ARG A 70 -2.34 -7.97 -9.51
CA ARG A 70 -2.10 -9.39 -9.81
C ARG A 70 -1.30 -9.55 -11.11
N GLY A 71 -0.38 -10.51 -11.10
CA GLY A 71 0.48 -10.83 -12.25
C GLY A 71 1.55 -9.77 -12.59
N LYS A 72 1.68 -8.67 -11.82
CA LYS A 72 2.71 -7.65 -12.08
C LYS A 72 4.08 -8.01 -11.48
N HIS A 73 4.10 -8.75 -10.39
CA HIS A 73 5.32 -9.24 -9.73
C HIS A 73 5.02 -10.51 -8.93
N PRO A 74 5.92 -11.51 -8.89
CA PRO A 74 5.71 -12.78 -8.20
C PRO A 74 5.57 -12.64 -6.67
N ASP A 75 6.38 -11.77 -6.04
CA ASP A 75 6.41 -11.68 -4.56
C ASP A 75 5.68 -10.46 -3.97
N TYR A 76 5.84 -9.28 -4.56
CA TYR A 76 5.36 -8.01 -3.99
C TYR A 76 4.11 -7.47 -4.67
N VAL A 77 3.18 -6.94 -3.86
CA VAL A 77 1.94 -6.31 -4.34
C VAL A 77 2.23 -4.98 -5.06
N PHE A 78 3.09 -4.14 -4.50
CA PHE A 78 3.43 -2.84 -5.08
C PHE A 78 4.87 -2.83 -5.58
N THR A 79 5.02 -2.64 -6.88
CA THR A 79 6.33 -2.65 -7.55
C THR A 79 6.43 -1.58 -8.62
N TYR A 80 7.66 -1.24 -8.97
CA TYR A 80 7.98 -0.39 -10.12
C TYR A 80 9.18 -0.98 -10.86
N ARG A 81 9.07 -1.11 -12.19
CA ARG A 81 10.10 -1.75 -13.03
C ARG A 81 10.58 -3.10 -12.48
N ARG A 82 9.63 -3.95 -12.05
CA ARG A 82 9.86 -5.29 -11.48
C ARG A 82 10.72 -5.30 -10.21
N LYS A 83 10.82 -4.19 -9.49
CA LYS A 83 11.45 -4.11 -8.17
C LYS A 83 10.43 -3.66 -7.14
N LYS A 84 10.62 -4.09 -5.88
CA LYS A 84 9.88 -3.53 -4.75
C LYS A 84 10.11 -2.03 -4.64
N LEU A 85 9.22 -1.35 -3.95
CA LEU A 85 9.38 0.08 -3.68
C LEU A 85 10.27 0.27 -2.46
N ASP A 86 11.28 1.14 -2.53
CA ASP A 86 12.09 1.49 -1.36
C ASP A 86 11.37 2.54 -0.49
N SER A 87 10.71 3.49 -1.14
CA SER A 87 9.92 4.54 -0.51
C SER A 87 8.72 4.93 -1.38
N MET A 88 7.64 5.28 -0.70
CA MET A 88 6.47 5.89 -1.29
C MET A 88 6.71 7.34 -1.72
N ASN A 89 7.54 8.11 -1.01
CA ASN A 89 7.76 9.55 -1.27
C ASN A 89 8.79 9.82 -2.39
N ASN A 90 8.76 9.00 -3.45
CA ASN A 90 9.61 9.16 -4.61
C ASN A 90 9.13 10.29 -5.55
N THR A 91 9.90 10.56 -6.60
CA THR A 91 9.60 11.63 -7.58
C THR A 91 8.22 11.48 -8.20
N ALA A 92 7.74 10.26 -8.46
CA ALA A 92 6.41 10.04 -9.02
C ALA A 92 5.30 10.47 -8.05
N TRP A 93 5.46 10.17 -6.76
CA TRP A 93 4.55 10.63 -5.70
C TRP A 93 4.55 12.15 -5.56
N GLN A 94 5.72 12.78 -5.51
CA GLN A 94 5.85 14.22 -5.39
C GLN A 94 5.20 14.94 -6.58
N ASN A 95 5.43 14.45 -7.80
CA ASN A 95 4.80 14.98 -9.02
C ASN A 95 3.28 14.78 -9.03
N ALA A 96 2.81 13.60 -8.62
CA ALA A 96 1.37 13.33 -8.50
C ALA A 96 0.71 14.26 -7.47
N ARG A 97 1.37 14.53 -6.35
CA ARG A 97 0.88 15.45 -5.32
C ARG A 97 0.83 16.89 -5.82
N LYS A 98 1.86 17.37 -6.54
CA LYS A 98 1.85 18.70 -7.19
C LYS A 98 0.68 18.83 -8.19
N LYS A 99 0.46 17.79 -9.02
CA LYS A 99 -0.66 17.76 -9.97
C LYS A 99 -2.02 17.76 -9.25
N ALA A 100 -2.16 17.00 -8.18
CA ALA A 100 -3.37 16.98 -7.37
C ALA A 100 -3.65 18.35 -6.72
N ALA A 101 -2.60 19.02 -6.21
CA ALA A 101 -2.72 20.37 -5.65
C ALA A 101 -3.16 21.40 -6.70
N GLY A 102 -2.63 21.35 -7.93
CA GLY A 102 -3.09 22.17 -9.04
C GLY A 102 -4.57 21.98 -9.33
N LYS A 103 -5.03 20.73 -9.45
CA LYS A 103 -6.46 20.40 -9.63
C LYS A 103 -7.34 20.85 -8.46
N TYR A 104 -6.83 20.82 -7.24
CA TYR A 104 -7.55 21.32 -6.08
C TYR A 104 -7.76 22.83 -6.19
N LYS A 105 -6.72 23.58 -6.55
CA LYS A 105 -6.81 25.03 -6.78
C LYS A 105 -7.78 25.39 -7.90
N GLU A 106 -7.73 24.67 -9.01
CA GLU A 106 -8.70 24.83 -10.12
C GLU A 106 -10.14 24.61 -9.65
N ARG A 107 -10.38 23.60 -8.80
CA ARG A 107 -11.72 23.24 -8.34
C ARG A 107 -12.28 24.12 -7.22
N PHE A 108 -11.43 24.55 -6.29
CA PHE A 108 -11.86 25.21 -5.05
C PHE A 108 -11.39 26.66 -4.93
N GLY A 109 -10.64 27.18 -5.90
CA GLY A 109 -10.16 28.57 -5.92
C GLY A 109 -9.12 28.91 -4.85
N LYS A 110 -8.62 27.92 -4.11
CA LYS A 110 -7.64 28.09 -3.03
C LYS A 110 -6.60 26.97 -3.06
N ASP A 111 -5.44 27.22 -2.46
CA ASP A 111 -4.39 26.23 -2.38
C ASP A 111 -4.83 25.01 -1.53
N ALA A 112 -4.31 23.84 -1.87
CA ALA A 112 -4.57 22.63 -1.10
C ALA A 112 -3.97 22.75 0.31
N PRO A 113 -4.64 22.18 1.33
CA PRO A 113 -4.15 22.20 2.71
C PRO A 113 -2.84 21.40 2.90
#